data_AF-H9MC44-F1
#
_entry.id   AF-H9MC44-F1
#
_cell.length_a   1.000
_cell.length_b   1.000
_cell.length_c   1.000
_cell.angle_alpha   90.00
_cell.angle_beta   90.00
_cell.angle_gamma   90.00
#
_symmetry.space_group_name_H-M   'P 1'
#
loop_
_entity.id
_entity.type
_entity.pdbx_description
1 polymer ?
#
loop_
_entity_poly.entity_id
_entity_poly.type
_entity_poly.pdbx_seq_one_letter_code
_entity_poly.pdbx_strand_id
1 'polypeptide(L)'
;IVQKMLKVSDSATEHCVMILWAVCYLSPDQRARNAVQESNGMTKILLLMQSNCSPAVRQRAGDLLKIFREMSKDGGVYSYDSK
;
A
#
# COMPACT_ATOMS: atom_id res chain seq x y z
N ILE A 1 -1.60 -9.51 1.15
CA ILE A 1 -2.74 -8.57 0.93
C ILE A 1 -2.79 -8.10 -0.53
N VAL A 2 -1.81 -7.31 -0.98
CA VAL A 2 -1.78 -6.73 -2.35
C VAL A 2 -1.90 -7.76 -3.49
N GLN A 3 -1.44 -8.99 -3.30
CA GLN A 3 -1.57 -10.05 -4.31
C GLN A 3 -3.03 -10.51 -4.54
N LYS A 4 -3.91 -10.36 -3.55
CA LYS A 4 -5.28 -10.91 -3.56
C LYS A 4 -6.38 -9.85 -3.62
N MET A 5 -6.10 -8.60 -3.24
CA MET A 5 -7.13 -7.55 -3.06
C MET A 5 -7.94 -7.18 -4.31
N LEU A 6 -7.50 -7.59 -5.51
CA LEU A 6 -8.22 -7.37 -6.77
C LEU A 6 -9.05 -8.59 -7.22
N LYS A 7 -9.00 -9.69 -6.48
CA LYS A 7 -9.62 -10.99 -6.83
C LYS A 7 -10.58 -11.49 -5.75
N VAL A 8 -11.06 -10.59 -4.90
CA VAL A 8 -11.95 -10.90 -3.77
C VAL A 8 -13.19 -10.02 -3.85
N SER A 9 -14.20 -10.28 -3.02
CA SER A 9 -15.40 -9.44 -2.95
C SER A 9 -15.08 -7.99 -2.55
N ASP A 10 -16.00 -7.08 -2.82
CA ASP A 10 -15.82 -5.66 -2.46
C ASP A 10 -15.59 -5.50 -0.95
N SER A 11 -16.41 -6.13 -0.12
CA SER A 11 -16.21 -6.12 1.35
C SER A 11 -14.82 -6.65 1.75
N ALA A 12 -14.36 -7.75 1.15
CA ALA A 12 -13.01 -8.27 1.43
C ALA A 12 -11.91 -7.30 0.94
N THR A 13 -12.15 -6.61 -0.18
CA THR A 13 -11.27 -5.56 -0.69
C THR A 13 -11.18 -4.39 0.29
N GLU A 14 -12.30 -3.94 0.86
CA GLU A 14 -12.33 -2.87 1.85
C GLU A 14 -11.48 -3.20 3.08
N HIS A 15 -11.63 -4.42 3.62
CA HIS A 15 -10.84 -4.90 4.75
C HIS A 15 -9.36 -5.03 4.38
N CYS A 16 -9.05 -5.60 3.21
CA CYS A 16 -7.66 -5.71 2.72
C CYS A 16 -6.98 -4.34 2.66
N VAL A 17 -7.65 -3.34 2.10
CA VAL A 17 -7.11 -1.99 1.91
C VAL A 17 -7.00 -1.27 3.24
N MET A 18 -7.97 -1.44 4.14
CA MET A 18 -7.92 -0.89 5.49
C MET A 18 -6.73 -1.44 6.29
N ILE A 19 -6.54 -2.77 6.28
CA ILE A 19 -5.40 -3.41 6.95
C ILE A 19 -4.07 -2.96 6.33
N LEU A 20 -3.99 -2.94 5.00
CA LEU A 20 -2.78 -2.49 4.29
C LEU A 20 -2.43 -1.03 4.64
N TRP A 21 -3.42 -0.15 4.61
CA TRP A 21 -3.27 1.25 4.97
C TRP A 21 -2.81 1.39 6.43
N ALA A 22 -3.47 0.72 7.37
CA ALA A 22 -3.09 0.76 8.78
C ALA A 22 -1.65 0.27 9.01
N VAL A 23 -1.25 -0.84 8.39
CA VAL A 23 0.10 -1.39 8.51
C VAL A 23 1.13 -0.41 7.91
N CYS A 24 0.90 0.16 6.73
CA CYS A 24 1.84 1.09 6.12
C CYS A 24 1.89 2.47 6.80
N TYR A 25 0.78 2.91 7.38
CA TYR A 25 0.66 4.22 8.01
C TYR A 25 1.16 4.22 9.45
N LEU A 26 0.78 3.22 10.26
CA LEU A 26 1.11 3.15 11.69
C LEU A 26 2.47 2.52 11.97
N SER A 27 3.02 1.74 11.03
CA SER A 27 4.32 1.10 11.23
C SER A 27 5.46 2.12 11.06
N PRO A 28 6.32 2.31 12.07
CA PRO A 28 7.57 3.04 11.91
C PRO A 28 8.59 2.24 11.08
N ASP A 29 8.43 0.91 10.97
CA ASP A 29 9.29 0.03 10.20
C ASP A 29 8.94 0.09 8.70
N GLN A 30 9.97 0.35 7.89
CA GLN A 30 9.90 0.44 6.45
C GLN A 30 9.69 -0.92 5.76
N ARG A 31 9.93 -2.05 6.44
CA ARG A 31 9.78 -3.41 5.87
C ARG A 31 8.43 -3.65 5.22
N ALA A 32 7.35 -3.19 5.86
CA ALA A 32 6.01 -3.33 5.30
C ALA A 32 5.86 -2.56 3.99
N ARG A 33 6.42 -1.34 3.92
CA ARG A 33 6.36 -0.48 2.73
C ARG A 33 7.24 -1.03 1.60
N ASN A 34 8.44 -1.51 1.94
CA ASN A 34 9.35 -2.19 1.00
C ASN A 34 8.68 -3.42 0.39
N ALA A 35 8.07 -4.29 1.20
CA ALA A 35 7.39 -5.49 0.71
C ALA A 35 6.22 -5.15 -0.23
N VAL A 36 5.54 -4.02 -0.01
CA VAL A 36 4.50 -3.53 -0.93
C VAL A 36 5.10 -3.06 -2.25
N GLN A 37 6.22 -2.34 -2.24
CA GLN A 37 6.91 -1.91 -3.46
C GLN A 37 7.45 -3.09 -4.28
N GLU A 38 8.17 -4.02 -3.63
CA GLU A 38 8.75 -5.22 -4.27
C GLU A 38 7.69 -6.11 -4.92
N SER A 39 6.45 -6.06 -4.43
CA SER A 39 5.36 -6.91 -4.90
C SER A 39 4.45 -6.25 -5.96
N ASN A 40 4.93 -5.18 -6.61
CA ASN A 40 4.16 -4.34 -7.53
C ASN A 40 2.89 -3.75 -6.90
N GLY A 41 2.92 -3.50 -5.59
CA GLY A 41 1.77 -3.08 -4.81
C GLY A 41 1.23 -1.71 -5.24
N MET A 42 2.11 -0.77 -5.60
CA MET A 42 1.69 0.56 -6.11
C MET A 42 0.83 0.44 -7.37
N THR A 43 1.25 -0.39 -8.33
CA THR A 43 0.48 -0.64 -9.56
C THR A 43 -0.90 -1.22 -9.23
N LYS A 44 -0.98 -2.14 -8.27
CA LYS A 44 -2.27 -2.74 -7.87
C LYS A 44 -3.17 -1.76 -7.13
N ILE A 45 -2.60 -0.84 -6.36
CA ILE A 45 -3.33 0.25 -5.71
C ILE A 45 -3.89 1.22 -6.77
N LEU A 46 -3.12 1.55 -7.81
CA LEU A 46 -3.60 2.38 -8.93
C LEU A 46 -4.74 1.70 -9.69
N LEU A 47 -4.60 0.40 -10.00
CA LEU A 47 -5.66 -0.38 -10.63
C LEU A 47 -6.92 -0.44 -9.78
N LEU A 48 -6.78 -0.56 -8.46
CA LEU A 48 -7.90 -0.50 -7.53
C LEU A 48 -8.61 0.86 -7.57
N MET A 49 -7.88 1.97 -7.68
CA MET A 49 -8.50 3.30 -7.78
C MET A 49 -9.26 3.51 -9.10
N GLN A 50 -8.78 2.87 -10.17
CA GLN A 50 -9.41 2.87 -11.49
C GLN A 50 -10.64 1.96 -11.58
N SER A 51 -10.85 1.08 -10.59
CA SER A 51 -12.07 0.28 -10.49
C SER A 51 -13.22 1.08 -9.85
N ASN A 52 -14.42 0.51 -9.87
CA ASN A 52 -15.60 1.03 -9.17
C ASN A 52 -15.55 0.74 -7.65
N CYS A 53 -14.38 0.95 -7.02
CA CYS A 53 -14.24 0.81 -5.58
C CYS A 53 -15.00 1.90 -4.82
N SER A 54 -15.35 1.62 -3.56
CA SER A 54 -16.07 2.57 -2.71
C SER A 54 -15.24 3.83 -2.44
N PRO A 55 -15.87 4.98 -2.13
CA PRO A 55 -15.16 6.21 -1.80
C PRO A 55 -14.15 6.03 -0.64
N ALA A 56 -14.51 5.22 0.37
CA ALA A 56 -13.63 4.93 1.50
C ALA A 56 -12.38 4.14 1.09
N VAL A 57 -12.53 3.15 0.20
CA VAL A 57 -11.39 2.42 -0.37
C VAL A 57 -10.49 3.35 -1.16
N ARG A 58 -11.08 4.20 -2.01
CA ARG A 58 -10.33 5.15 -2.84
C ARG A 58 -9.54 6.15 -1.99
N GLN A 59 -10.10 6.63 -0.88
CA GLN A 59 -9.39 7.51 0.05
C GLN A 59 -8.16 6.82 0.66
N ARG A 60 -8.33 5.62 1.22
CA ARG A 60 -7.22 4.86 1.83
C ARG A 60 -6.14 4.48 0.80
N ALA A 61 -6.56 4.11 -0.41
CA ALA A 61 -5.66 3.87 -1.54
C ALA A 61 -4.86 5.13 -1.91
N GLY A 62 -5.52 6.30 -1.94
CA GLY A 62 -4.85 7.58 -2.17
C GLY A 62 -3.83 7.93 -1.09
N ASP A 63 -4.15 7.67 0.18
CA ASP A 63 -3.21 7.91 1.29
C ASP A 63 -2.00 6.96 1.23
N LEU A 64 -2.21 5.69 0.86
CA LEU A 64 -1.10 4.77 0.59
C LEU A 64 -0.15 5.30 -0.49
N LEU A 65 -0.68 5.85 -1.59
CA LEU A 65 0.17 6.43 -2.64
C LEU A 65 0.97 7.65 -2.15
N LYS A 66 0.42 8.45 -1.24
CA LYS A 66 1.16 9.58 -0.62
C LYS A 66 2.32 9.06 0.24
N ILE A 67 2.07 8.06 1.10
CA ILE A 67 3.09 7.42 1.94
C ILE A 67 4.26 6.90 1.08
N PHE A 68 3.96 6.21 -0.03
CA PHE A 68 5.00 5.69 -0.91
C PHE A 68 5.75 6.79 -1.67
N ARG A 69 5.08 7.89 -2.03
CA ARG A 69 5.72 9.03 -2.67
C ARG A 69 6.67 9.77 -1.72
N GLU A 70 6.31 9.89 -0.45
CA GLU A 70 7.17 10.51 0.58
C GLU A 70 8.39 9.63 0.86
N MET A 71 8.20 8.31 0.95
CA MET A 71 9.30 7.36 1.03
C MET A 71 10.31 7.49 -0.12
N SER A 72 9.84 7.72 -1.35
CA SER A 72 10.74 7.93 -2.50
C SER A 72 11.54 9.24 -2.43
N LYS A 73 11.09 10.23 -1.65
CA LYS A 73 11.81 11.49 -1.43
C LYS A 73 12.88 11.38 -0.35
N ASP A 74 12.63 10.57 0.68
CA ASP A 74 13.59 10.26 1.74
C ASP A 74 14.63 9.20 1.31
N GLY A 75 14.36 8.43 0.25
CA GLY A 75 15.14 7.26 -0.19
C GLY A 75 16.46 7.51 -0.92
N GLY A 76 17.11 8.65 -0.72
CA GLY A 76 18.51 8.86 -1.10
C GLY A 76 19.52 8.35 -0.07
N VAL A 77 19.10 7.94 1.13
CA VAL A 77 20.03 7.63 2.24
C VAL A 77 19.54 6.44 3.09
N TYR A 78 20.29 5.34 2.96
CA TYR A 78 20.65 4.28 3.91
C TYR A 78 19.59 3.31 4.48
N SER A 79 19.75 2.04 4.11
CA SER A 79 19.82 0.95 5.09
C SER A 79 20.92 -0.02 4.67
N TYR A 80 22.09 0.08 5.30
CA TYR A 80 22.98 -1.06 5.49
C TYR A 80 22.54 -1.83 6.75
N ASP A 81 23.02 -3.08 6.85
CA ASP A 81 23.03 -4.00 8.00
C ASP A 81 21.74 -4.83 8.25
N SER A 82 21.75 -6.15 8.48
CA SER A 82 22.80 -7.18 8.53
C SER A 82 22.17 -8.58 8.55
N LYS A 83 22.64 -9.51 7.72
CA LYS A 83 23.01 -10.91 8.04
C LYS A 83 23.50 -11.65 6.81
#